data_AF-A0A4P5W964-F1
#
_entry.id   AF-A0A4P5W964-F1
#
_cell.length_a   1.000
_cell.length_b   1.000
_cell.length_c   1.000
_cell.angle_alpha   90.00
_cell.angle_beta   90.00
_cell.angle_gamma   90.00
#
_symmetry.space_group_name_H-M   'P 1'
#
loop_
_entity.id
_entity.type
_entity.pdbx_description
1 polymer ?
#
loop_
_entity_poly.entity_id
_entity_poly.type
_entity_poly.pdbx_seq_one_letter_code
_entity_poly.pdbx_strand_id
1 'polypeptide(L)' 'MKTTKELTAIIEREGEGYVALCPELDIASQGASVEDGRRNLGEAVEQFSETEDASEAWRRS' A
#
# COMPACT_ATOMS: atom_id res chain seq x y z
N MET A 1 -5.26 -21.39 -5.48
CA MET A 1 -6.36 -20.86 -4.66
C MET A 1 -6.08 -19.37 -4.47
N LYS A 2 -7.07 -18.47 -4.63
CA LYS A 2 -6.85 -17.04 -4.34
C LYS A 2 -6.81 -16.86 -2.83
N THR A 3 -5.65 -16.48 -2.28
CA THR A 3 -5.52 -16.14 -0.86
C THR A 3 -6.06 -14.73 -0.67
N THR A 4 -7.07 -14.56 0.17
CA THR A 4 -7.53 -13.23 0.59
C THR A 4 -6.76 -12.86 1.85
N LYS A 5 -6.01 -11.75 1.82
CA LYS A 5 -5.36 -11.17 2.99
C LYS A 5 -6.09 -9.88 3.35
N GLU A 6 -6.45 -9.75 4.61
CA GLU A 6 -6.93 -8.48 5.17
C GLU A 6 -5.72 -7.69 5.68
N LEU A 7 -5.63 -6.43 5.30
CA LEU A 7 -4.54 -5.52 5.65
C LEU A 7 -5.13 -4.26 6.30
N THR A 8 -4.37 -3.63 7.18
CA THR A 8 -4.77 -2.36 7.81
C THR A 8 -4.28 -1.19 6.97
N ALA A 9 -5.14 -0.19 6.76
CA ALA A 9 -4.72 1.09 6.18
C ALA A 9 -4.88 2.18 7.24
N ILE A 10 -3.78 2.84 7.61
CA ILE A 10 -3.77 4.04 8.43
C ILE A 10 -3.79 5.23 7.47
N ILE A 11 -4.79 6.11 7.59
CA ILE A 11 -4.93 7.27 6.70
C ILE A 11 -4.89 8.55 7.53
N GLU A 12 -3.92 9.41 7.22
CA GLU A 12 -3.67 10.66 7.93
C GLU A 12 -3.76 11.84 6.96
N ARG A 13 -4.30 12.98 7.43
CA ARG A 13 -4.30 14.21 6.64
C ARG A 13 -2.91 14.85 6.72
N GLU A 14 -2.26 15.04 5.58
CA GLU A 14 -0.95 15.69 5.48
C GLU A 14 -1.04 16.88 4.51
N GLY A 15 -0.79 18.09 5.02
CA GLY A 15 -0.95 19.31 4.23
C GLY A 15 -2.37 19.47 3.69
N GLU A 16 -2.50 19.56 2.37
CA GLU A 16 -3.79 19.68 1.66
C GLU A 16 -4.36 18.33 1.20
N GLY A 17 -3.69 17.21 1.48
CA GLY A 17 -4.09 15.88 1.05
C GLY A 17 -4.06 14.86 2.19
N TYR A 18 -4.01 13.59 1.79
CA TYR A 18 -4.00 12.44 2.68
C TYR A 18 -2.87 11.48 2.32
N VAL A 19 -2.25 10.90 3.34
CA VAL A 19 -1.29 9.80 3.23
C VAL A 19 -1.96 8.54 3.76
N ALA A 20 -1.90 7.45 3.01
CA ALA A 20 -2.40 6.15 3.39
C ALA A 20 -1.22 5.17 3.52
N LEU A 21 -1.05 4.56 4.70
CA LEU A 21 0.02 3.63 5.03
C LEU A 21 -0.55 2.24 5.35
N CYS A 22 0.03 1.21 4.74
CA CYS A 22 -0.13 -0.19 5.14
C CYS A 22 1.09 -0.61 5.98
N PRO A 23 1.01 -0.56 7.32
CA PRO A 23 2.16 -0.84 8.18
C PRO A 23 2.67 -2.28 8.07
N GLU A 24 1.82 -3.23 7.68
CA GLU A 24 2.19 -4.64 7.52
C GLU A 24 3.12 -4.87 6.32
N LEU A 25 3.09 -4.01 5.31
CA LEU A 25 3.90 -4.11 4.10
C LEU A 25 4.94 -2.99 3.97
N ASP A 26 4.92 -2.01 4.88
CA ASP A 26 5.71 -0.78 4.78
C ASP A 26 5.50 -0.05 3.44
N ILE A 27 4.24 -0.05 2.97
CA ILE A 27 3.83 0.60 1.71
C ILE A 27 2.95 1.80 2.03
N ALA A 28 3.28 2.94 1.42
CA ALA A 28 2.48 4.15 1.53
C ALA A 28 2.03 4.66 0.15
N SER A 29 0.93 5.40 0.14
CA SER A 29 0.45 6.17 -1.00
C SER A 29 -0.14 7.50 -0.54
N GLN A 30 -0.41 8.41 -1.48
CA GLN A 30 -1.01 9.70 -1.19
C GLN A 30 -2.22 9.96 -2.09
N GLY A 31 -3.17 10.79 -1.65
CA GLY A 31 -4.35 11.17 -2.41
C GLY A 31 -4.93 12.52 -1.98
N ALA A 32 -5.81 13.09 -2.82
CA ALA A 32 -6.49 14.35 -2.50
C ALA A 32 -7.62 14.17 -1.48
N SER A 33 -8.17 12.95 -1.36
CA SER A 33 -9.14 12.55 -0.34
C SER A 33 -8.73 11.24 0.35
N VAL A 34 -9.46 10.87 1.40
CA VAL A 34 -9.32 9.58 2.08
C VAL A 34 -9.55 8.42 1.10
N GLU A 35 -10.58 8.52 0.27
CA GLU A 35 -10.92 7.51 -0.74
C GLU A 35 -9.84 7.37 -1.80
N ASP A 36 -9.27 8.50 -2.26
CA ASP A 36 -8.16 8.50 -3.21
C ASP A 36 -6.92 7.85 -2.61
N GLY A 37 -6.52 8.24 -1.38
CA GLY A 37 -5.39 7.62 -0.69
C GLY A 37 -5.59 6.12 -0.49
N ARG A 38 -6.79 5.67 -0.11
CA ARG A 38 -7.10 4.25 0.04
C ARG A 38 -7.03 3.49 -1.29
N ARG A 39 -7.57 4.06 -2.37
CA ARG A 39 -7.53 3.45 -3.71
C ARG A 39 -6.09 3.30 -4.17
N ASN A 40 -5.32 4.37 -4.10
CA ASN A 40 -3.92 4.38 -4.53
C ASN A 40 -3.08 3.40 -3.70
N LEU A 41 -3.38 3.24 -2.40
CA LEU A 41 -2.73 2.24 -1.55
C LEU A 41 -3.04 0.81 -2.02
N GLY A 42 -4.28 0.55 -2.42
CA GLY A 42 -4.68 -0.74 -2.99
C GLY A 42 -3.87 -1.09 -4.24
N GLU A 43 -3.76 -0.15 -5.18
CA GLU A 43 -2.97 -0.33 -6.41
C GLU A 43 -1.48 -0.58 -6.11
N ALA A 44 -0.90 0.15 -5.14
CA ALA A 44 0.48 -0.04 -4.72
C ALA A 44 0.72 -1.43 -4.09
N VAL A 45 -0.23 -1.92 -3.28
CA VAL A 45 -0.18 -3.26 -2.68
C VAL A 45 -0.30 -4.36 -3.74
N GLU A 46 -1.17 -4.18 -4.73
CA GLU A 46 -1.29 -5.10 -5.87
C GLU A 46 0.02 -5.18 -6.65
N GLN A 47 0.59 -4.02 -7.01
CA GLN A 47 1.87 -3.96 -7.72
C GLN A 47 3.03 -4.58 -6.92
N PHE A 48 3.07 -4.37 -5.60
CA PHE A 48 4.07 -4.98 -4.74
C PHE A 48 3.94 -6.50 -4.74
N SER A 49 2.72 -7.03 -4.62
CA SER A 49 2.44 -8.47 -4.64
C SER A 49 2.81 -9.12 -5.98
N GLU A 50 2.54 -8.44 -7.10
CA GLU A 50 2.95 -8.91 -8.43
C GLU A 50 4.47 -8.94 -8.60
N THR A 51 5.19 -8.04 -7.92
CA THR A 51 6.66 -7.99 -7.93
C THR A 51 7.27 -9.06 -7.01
N GLU A 52 6.65 -9.34 -5.85
CA GLU A 52 7.11 -10.37 -4.93
C GLU A 52 6.93 -11.82 -5.44
N ASP A 53 6.03 -12.07 -6.39
CA ASP A 53 5.90 -13.36 -7.10
C ASP A 53 6.97 -13.55 -8.21
N ALA A 54 7.91 -12.62 -8.36
CA ALA A 54 9.10 -12.76 -9.20
C ALA A 54 10.37 -12.64 -8.36
N SER A 55 10.65 -13.65 -7.54
CA SER A 55 12.00 -14.04 -7.06
C SER A 55 13.05 -12.90 -6.93
N GLU A 56 13.29 -12.42 -5.70
CA GLU A 56 14.27 -11.36 -5.31
C GLU A 56 13.70 -9.94 -5.16
N ALA A 57 13.20 -9.62 -3.97
CA ALA A 57 13.23 -8.25 -3.45
C ALA A 57 13.70 -8.14 -1.98
N TRP A 58 14.04 -9.24 -1.31
CA TRP A 58 14.50 -9.23 0.09
C TRP A 58 16.04 -9.33 0.22
N ARG A 59 16.80 -8.44 -0.42
CA ARG A 59 18.25 -8.35 -0.14
C ARG A 59 18.83 -6.94 -0.09
N ARG A 60 18.07 -5.96 0.39
CA ARG A 60 18.65 -4.67 0.77
C ARG A 60 18.40 -4.32 2.24
N SER A 61 19.07 -5.06 3.12
CA SER A 61 19.78 -4.52 4.29
C SER A 61 20.90 -5.47 4.69
#